data_AF-A0A5C7DT15-F1
#
_entry.id   AF-A0A5C7DT15-F1
#
_cell.length_a   1.000
_cell.length_b   1.000
_cell.length_c   1.000
_cell.angle_alpha   90.00
_cell.angle_beta   90.00
_cell.angle_gamma   90.00
#
_symmetry.space_group_name_H-M   'P 1'
#
loop_
_entity.id
_entity.type
_entity.pdbx_description
1 polymer ?
#
loop_
_entity_poly.entity_id
_entity_poly.type
_entity_poly.pdbx_seq_one_letter_code
_entity_poly.pdbx_strand_id
1 'polypeptide(L)'
;MNTQQIKEQMIFLTSHLQLVDFLLIVVVVFFFVATLLMALIIRNKNGFAFTIIILGILCSASMAYLGYYVIDNQIRSRTISIDNFKHFTYDNSLSIQYSITNTSNNNFKNCKIDINIVKKQEMANFLQKIANELKPLRKKTIMLDKTIKPKQTIHLRTKFSDFKENQKIDIKISSKCF
;
A
#
# COMPACT_ATOMS: atom_id res chain seq x y z
N MET A 1 -10.52 14.15 -2.17
CA MET A 1 -10.01 12.87 -2.73
C MET A 1 -10.79 12.63 -4.01
N ASN A 2 -10.12 12.54 -5.16
CA ASN A 2 -10.81 12.56 -6.47
C ASN A 2 -11.38 11.15 -6.78
N THR A 3 -12.66 11.04 -7.12
CA THR A 3 -13.35 9.77 -7.41
C THR A 3 -12.68 8.94 -8.52
N GLN A 4 -12.03 9.61 -9.47
CA GLN A 4 -11.25 8.96 -10.54
C GLN A 4 -10.04 8.17 -10.01
N GLN A 5 -9.34 8.68 -8.97
CA GLN A 5 -8.20 7.98 -8.38
C GLN A 5 -8.62 6.70 -7.65
N ILE A 6 -9.83 6.67 -7.09
CA ILE A 6 -10.39 5.48 -6.45
C ILE A 6 -10.70 4.41 -7.50
N LYS A 7 -11.32 4.82 -8.60
CA LYS A 7 -11.67 3.91 -9.70
C LYS A 7 -10.43 3.29 -10.34
N GLU A 8 -9.39 4.07 -10.61
CA GLU A 8 -8.11 3.57 -11.13
C GLU A 8 -7.42 2.61 -10.15
N GLN A 9 -7.49 2.90 -8.85
CA GLN A 9 -6.95 2.00 -7.82
C GLN A 9 -7.73 0.69 -7.75
N MET A 10 -9.06 0.73 -7.86
CA MET A 10 -9.87 -0.49 -7.90
C MET A 10 -9.56 -1.33 -9.14
N ILE A 11 -9.55 -0.71 -10.33
CA ILE A 11 -9.29 -1.43 -11.60
C ILE A 11 -7.90 -2.06 -11.62
N PHE A 12 -6.87 -1.34 -11.14
CA PHE A 12 -5.52 -1.88 -11.03
C PHE A 12 -5.43 -3.05 -10.04
N LEU A 13 -6.18 -2.98 -8.94
CA LEU A 13 -6.23 -4.06 -7.96
C LEU A 13 -6.97 -5.30 -8.53
N THR A 14 -8.13 -5.10 -9.17
CA THR A 14 -8.94 -6.18 -9.74
C THR A 14 -8.26 -6.87 -10.93
N SER A 15 -7.51 -6.13 -11.74
CA SER A 15 -6.80 -6.69 -12.91
C SER A 15 -5.54 -7.47 -12.56
N HIS A 16 -5.02 -7.33 -11.34
CA HIS A 16 -3.81 -8.02 -10.88
C HIS A 16 -4.04 -8.89 -9.64
N LEU A 17 -5.30 -9.27 -9.40
CA LEU A 17 -5.69 -10.21 -8.35
C LEU A 17 -5.02 -11.57 -8.62
N GLN A 18 -4.10 -11.97 -7.75
CA GLN A 18 -3.49 -13.29 -7.82
C GLN A 18 -4.42 -14.31 -7.14
N LEU A 19 -4.24 -15.60 -7.45
CA LEU A 19 -5.03 -16.69 -6.84
C LEU A 19 -5.08 -16.64 -5.30
N VAL A 20 -4.00 -16.16 -4.69
CA VAL A 20 -3.91 -16.01 -3.22
C VAL A 20 -4.87 -14.94 -2.69
N ASP A 21 -5.05 -13.83 -3.40
CA ASP A 21 -6.01 -12.79 -3.00
C ASP A 21 -7.45 -13.32 -3.10
N PHE A 22 -7.75 -14.10 -4.15
CA PHE A 22 -9.06 -14.75 -4.32
C PHE A 22 -9.33 -15.75 -3.19
N LEU A 23 -8.35 -16.58 -2.85
CA LEU A 23 -8.45 -17.53 -1.73
C LEU A 23 -8.75 -16.80 -0.42
N LEU A 24 -8.05 -15.68 -0.14
CA LEU A 24 -8.30 -14.89 1.07
C LEU A 24 -9.73 -14.35 1.11
N ILE A 25 -10.22 -13.80 -0.01
CA ILE A 25 -11.60 -13.29 -0.09
C ILE A 25 -12.61 -14.41 0.18
N VAL A 26 -12.42 -15.59 -0.45
CA VAL A 26 -13.29 -16.76 -0.24
C VAL A 26 -13.30 -17.18 1.22
N VAL A 27 -12.14 -17.26 1.88
CA VAL A 27 -12.04 -17.65 3.29
C VAL A 27 -12.74 -16.63 4.20
N VAL A 28 -12.53 -15.33 3.97
CA VAL A 28 -13.16 -14.27 4.78
C VAL A 28 -14.69 -14.29 4.61
N VAL A 29 -15.19 -14.42 3.37
CA VAL A 29 -16.63 -14.48 3.10
C VAL A 29 -17.25 -15.75 3.68
N PHE A 30 -16.59 -16.89 3.52
CA PHE A 30 -17.04 -18.16 4.09
C PHE A 30 -17.16 -18.07 5.61
N PHE A 31 -16.15 -17.50 6.28
CA PHE A 31 -16.18 -17.30 7.73
C PHE A 31 -17.34 -16.38 8.15
N PHE A 32 -17.53 -15.27 7.44
CA PHE A 32 -18.64 -14.35 7.71
C PHE A 32 -20.01 -15.05 7.58
N VAL A 33 -20.24 -15.79 6.49
CA VAL A 33 -21.49 -16.55 6.30
C VAL A 33 -21.68 -17.59 7.39
N ALA A 34 -20.62 -18.31 7.78
CA ALA A 34 -20.67 -19.27 8.88
C ALA A 34 -21.07 -18.61 10.21
N THR A 35 -20.56 -17.42 10.52
CA THR A 35 -20.97 -16.68 11.72
C THR A 35 -22.44 -16.25 11.68
N LEU A 36 -22.98 -15.88 10.51
CA LEU A 36 -24.40 -15.57 10.35
C LEU A 36 -25.28 -16.80 10.55
N LEU A 37 -24.88 -17.96 10.02
CA LEU A 37 -25.61 -19.22 10.25
C LEU A 37 -25.60 -19.61 11.73
N MET A 38 -24.47 -19.45 12.42
CA MET A 38 -24.39 -19.69 13.87
C MET A 38 -25.29 -18.74 14.66
N ALA A 39 -25.35 -17.47 14.28
CA ALA A 39 -26.26 -16.50 14.91
C ALA A 39 -27.74 -16.86 14.70
N LEU A 40 -28.10 -17.39 13.52
CA LEU A 40 -29.46 -17.86 13.23
C LEU A 40 -29.86 -19.08 14.08
N ILE A 41 -28.93 -20.02 14.32
CA ILE A 41 -29.19 -21.19 15.16
C ILE A 41 -29.48 -20.77 16.62
N ILE A 42 -28.79 -19.74 17.11
CA ILE A 42 -28.90 -19.26 18.49
C ILE A 42 -29.94 -18.14 18.63
N ARG A 43 -30.86 -18.00 17.65
CA ARG A 43 -31.90 -16.96 17.61
C ARG A 43 -32.75 -16.90 18.88
N ASN A 44 -32.89 -18.00 19.60
CA ASN A 44 -33.71 -18.05 20.82
C ASN A 44 -33.14 -17.20 21.98
N LYS A 45 -31.88 -16.76 21.90
CA LYS A 45 -31.24 -15.85 22.86
C LYS A 45 -30.77 -14.58 22.15
N ASN A 46 -31.69 -13.61 21.96
CA ASN A 46 -31.44 -12.38 21.19
C ASN A 46 -30.14 -11.64 21.58
N GLY A 47 -29.84 -11.53 22.87
CA GLY A 47 -28.60 -10.86 23.33
C GLY A 47 -27.32 -11.58 22.91
N PHE A 48 -27.32 -12.92 22.92
CA PHE A 48 -26.16 -13.73 22.54
C PHE A 48 -25.99 -13.81 21.01
N ALA A 49 -27.10 -13.80 20.26
CA ALA A 49 -27.03 -13.73 18.80
C ALA A 49 -26.39 -12.41 18.32
N PHE A 50 -26.72 -11.29 18.96
CA PHE A 50 -26.17 -9.98 18.60
C PHE A 50 -24.65 -9.87 18.86
N THR A 51 -24.17 -10.40 19.98
CA THR A 51 -22.72 -10.40 20.27
C THR A 51 -21.93 -11.25 19.28
N ILE A 52 -22.48 -12.40 18.85
CA ILE A 52 -21.87 -13.24 17.81
C ILE A 52 -21.74 -12.50 16.49
N ILE A 53 -22.76 -11.76 16.06
CA ILE A 53 -22.72 -11.01 14.81
C ILE A 53 -21.63 -9.93 14.86
N ILE A 54 -21.57 -9.14 15.92
CA ILE A 54 -20.53 -8.11 16.09
C ILE A 54 -19.15 -8.75 16.09
N LEU A 55 -18.97 -9.85 16.83
CA LEU A 55 -17.70 -10.56 16.90
C LEU A 55 -17.31 -11.16 15.54
N GLY A 56 -18.28 -11.67 14.77
CA GLY A 56 -18.09 -12.19 13.42
C GLY A 56 -17.63 -11.12 12.44
N ILE A 57 -18.22 -9.91 12.51
CA ILE A 57 -17.79 -8.76 11.72
C ILE A 57 -16.35 -8.36 12.08
N LEU A 58 -16.05 -8.22 13.38
CA LEU A 58 -14.71 -7.85 13.85
C LEU A 58 -13.64 -8.88 13.46
N CYS A 59 -13.95 -10.18 13.61
CA CYS A 59 -13.06 -11.27 13.18
C CYS A 59 -12.86 -11.30 11.66
N SER A 60 -13.92 -11.09 10.88
CA SER A 60 -13.80 -11.07 9.42
C SER A 60 -12.94 -9.90 8.95
N ALA A 61 -13.13 -8.72 9.56
CA ALA A 61 -12.31 -7.55 9.30
C ALA A 61 -10.84 -7.75 9.69
N SER A 62 -10.57 -8.37 10.84
CA SER A 62 -9.21 -8.66 11.27
C SER A 62 -8.53 -9.70 10.38
N MET A 63 -9.24 -10.76 9.97
CA MET A 63 -8.74 -11.74 9.00
C MET A 63 -8.40 -11.11 7.65
N ALA A 64 -9.25 -10.22 7.13
CA ALA A 64 -8.98 -9.51 5.89
C ALA A 64 -7.71 -8.65 5.99
N TYR A 65 -7.55 -7.90 7.09
CA TYR A 65 -6.39 -7.06 7.32
C TYR A 65 -5.09 -7.88 7.49
N LEU A 66 -5.12 -8.87 8.38
CA LEU A 66 -3.95 -9.72 8.66
C LEU A 66 -3.59 -10.58 7.45
N GLY A 67 -4.58 -11.12 6.76
CA GLY A 67 -4.37 -11.90 5.54
C GLY A 67 -3.68 -11.07 4.46
N TYR A 68 -4.15 -9.86 4.21
CA TYR A 68 -3.48 -8.95 3.26
C TYR A 68 -2.05 -8.63 3.72
N TYR A 69 -1.83 -8.35 5.01
CA TYR A 69 -0.50 -8.08 5.55
C TYR A 69 0.47 -9.27 5.35
N VAL A 70 0.01 -10.49 5.60
CA VAL A 70 0.81 -11.72 5.39
C VAL A 70 1.16 -11.90 3.91
N ILE A 71 0.19 -11.69 3.01
CA ILE A 71 0.43 -11.80 1.56
C ILE A 71 1.47 -10.75 1.11
N ASP A 72 1.31 -9.49 1.53
CA ASP A 72 2.22 -8.42 1.12
C ASP A 72 3.64 -8.63 1.68
N ASN A 73 3.76 -9.09 2.93
CA ASN A 73 5.05 -9.20 3.61
C ASN A 73 5.78 -10.53 3.32
N GLN A 74 5.09 -11.64 3.12
CA GLN A 74 5.71 -12.95 2.89
C GLN A 74 5.73 -13.35 1.42
N ILE A 75 4.61 -13.18 0.72
CA ILE A 75 4.45 -13.67 -0.67
C ILE A 75 4.95 -12.63 -1.67
N ARG A 76 4.77 -11.33 -1.35
CA ARG A 76 5.16 -10.19 -2.19
C ARG A 76 6.24 -9.32 -1.54
N SER A 77 7.13 -9.97 -0.81
CA SER A 77 8.25 -9.31 -0.13
C SER A 77 9.13 -8.55 -1.12
N ARG A 78 9.39 -7.28 -0.77
CA ARG A 78 10.19 -6.37 -1.58
C ARG A 78 10.89 -5.37 -0.68
N THR A 79 12.07 -4.94 -1.09
CA THR A 79 12.80 -3.87 -0.42
C THR A 79 12.95 -2.67 -1.34
N ILE A 80 12.79 -1.49 -0.77
CA ILE A 80 13.04 -0.22 -1.44
C ILE A 80 14.11 0.54 -0.68
N SER A 81 15.12 0.98 -1.42
CA SER A 81 16.19 1.84 -0.92
C SER A 81 16.27 3.11 -1.75
N ILE A 82 16.44 4.25 -1.06
CA ILE A 82 16.77 5.51 -1.71
C ILE A 82 18.29 5.49 -1.90
N ASP A 83 18.74 5.35 -3.15
CA ASP A 83 20.16 5.27 -3.47
C ASP A 83 20.79 6.67 -3.37
N ASN A 84 20.10 7.67 -3.91
CA ASN A 84 20.59 9.04 -3.98
C ASN A 84 19.45 10.02 -4.26
N PHE A 85 19.56 11.25 -3.78
CA PHE A 85 18.71 12.35 -4.22
C PHE A 85 19.55 13.60 -4.47
N LYS A 86 19.28 14.29 -5.59
CA LYS A 86 20.02 15.49 -5.99
C LYS A 86 19.06 16.58 -6.40
N HIS A 87 19.29 17.78 -5.88
CA HIS A 87 18.68 19.00 -6.37
C HIS A 87 19.52 19.53 -7.53
N PHE A 88 18.85 20.01 -8.56
CA PHE A 88 19.46 20.68 -9.70
C PHE A 88 19.03 22.14 -9.68
N THR A 89 19.99 23.02 -9.36
CA THR A 89 19.75 24.47 -9.23
C THR A 89 19.39 25.11 -10.58
N TYR A 90 19.97 24.62 -11.68
CA TYR A 90 19.78 25.19 -13.02
C TYR A 90 18.37 25.01 -13.58
N ASP A 91 17.68 23.92 -13.24
CA ASP A 91 16.35 23.59 -13.76
C ASP A 91 15.29 23.48 -12.65
N ASN A 92 15.61 23.94 -11.44
CA ASN A 92 14.77 23.85 -10.23
C ASN A 92 14.08 22.48 -10.10
N SER A 93 14.85 21.41 -10.20
CA SER A 93 14.31 20.06 -10.15
C SER A 93 14.94 19.20 -9.06
N LEU A 94 14.15 18.27 -8.55
CA LEU A 94 14.60 17.24 -7.62
C LEU A 94 14.59 15.90 -8.35
N SER A 95 15.75 15.26 -8.39
CA SER A 95 15.91 13.92 -8.94
C SER A 95 16.16 12.92 -7.83
N ILE A 96 15.32 11.90 -7.77
CA ILE A 96 15.38 10.84 -6.76
C ILE A 96 15.73 9.55 -7.49
N GLN A 97 16.84 8.92 -7.09
CA GLN A 97 17.28 7.62 -7.54
C GLN A 97 16.99 6.61 -6.42
N TYR A 98 16.33 5.52 -6.79
CA TYR A 98 15.93 4.49 -5.85
C TYR A 98 15.98 3.12 -6.51
N SER A 99 16.25 2.13 -5.68
CA SER A 99 16.32 0.74 -6.08
C SER A 99 15.16 -0.04 -5.48
N ILE A 100 14.60 -0.94 -6.29
CA ILE A 100 13.58 -1.89 -5.86
C ILE A 100 14.16 -3.27 -6.04
N THR A 101 14.23 -4.04 -4.97
CA THR A 101 14.66 -5.44 -5.02
C THR A 101 13.50 -6.35 -4.72
N ASN A 102 13.27 -7.32 -5.60
CA ASN A 102 12.33 -8.39 -5.36
C ASN A 102 12.97 -9.40 -4.40
N THR A 103 12.51 -9.43 -3.15
CA THR A 103 12.98 -10.40 -2.14
C THR A 103 12.07 -11.62 -2.03
N SER A 104 11.01 -11.67 -2.84
CA SER A 104 10.08 -12.79 -2.89
C SER A 104 10.59 -13.91 -3.81
N ASN A 105 9.95 -15.07 -3.69
CA ASN A 105 10.20 -16.22 -4.57
C ASN A 105 9.43 -16.14 -5.90
N ASN A 106 8.57 -15.13 -6.08
CA ASN A 106 7.72 -14.98 -7.25
C ASN A 106 8.22 -13.86 -8.16
N ASN A 107 7.95 -13.95 -9.46
CA ASN A 107 8.20 -12.84 -10.37
C ASN A 107 7.16 -11.74 -10.13
N PHE A 108 7.58 -10.49 -10.00
CA PHE A 108 6.68 -9.35 -10.11
C PHE A 108 6.53 -9.00 -11.57
N LYS A 109 5.30 -8.84 -12.06
CA LYS A 109 5.02 -8.41 -13.43
C LYS A 109 4.81 -6.91 -13.48
N ASN A 110 4.06 -6.38 -12.53
CA ASN A 110 3.67 -4.97 -12.47
C ASN A 110 3.96 -4.41 -11.09
N CYS A 111 4.61 -3.25 -11.04
CA CYS A 111 4.91 -2.55 -9.80
C CYS A 111 4.38 -1.12 -9.86
N LYS A 112 3.53 -0.77 -8.90
CA LYS A 112 3.14 0.60 -8.62
C LYS A 112 4.07 1.20 -7.58
N ILE A 113 4.62 2.36 -7.87
CA ILE A 113 5.56 3.07 -7.00
C ILE A 113 4.99 4.45 -6.72
N ASP A 114 4.78 4.75 -5.44
CA ASP A 114 4.28 6.03 -4.96
C ASP A 114 5.42 6.78 -4.26
N ILE A 115 5.77 7.95 -4.80
CA ILE A 115 6.81 8.82 -4.23
C ILE A 115 6.11 10.07 -3.70
N ASN A 116 6.22 10.26 -2.39
CA ASN A 116 5.65 11.39 -1.67
C ASN A 116 6.78 12.23 -1.09
N ILE A 117 6.80 13.51 -1.46
CA ILE A 117 7.71 14.48 -0.87
C ILE A 117 6.95 15.20 0.23
N VAL A 118 7.44 15.09 1.47
CA VAL A 118 6.85 15.71 2.65
C VAL A 118 7.80 16.76 3.22
N LYS A 119 7.26 17.75 3.94
CA LYS A 119 8.07 18.77 4.59
C LYS A 119 8.77 18.16 5.81
N LYS A 120 10.09 18.29 5.90
CA LYS A 120 10.85 17.84 7.07
C LYS A 120 10.67 18.87 8.20
N GLN A 121 10.09 18.41 9.31
CA GLN A 121 9.95 19.20 10.53
C GLN A 121 10.66 18.46 11.66
N GLU A 122 11.72 19.07 12.20
CA GLU A 122 12.56 18.47 13.26
C GLU A 122 11.83 18.37 14.61
N MET A 123 10.79 19.18 14.82
CA MET A 123 9.98 19.25 16.07
C MET A 123 8.47 19.10 15.77
N ALA A 124 8.08 18.14 14.93
CA ALA A 124 6.67 17.91 14.61
C ALA A 124 5.97 17.02 15.66
N ASN A 125 4.89 17.54 16.25
CA ASN A 125 3.93 16.74 17.04
C ASN A 125 3.32 15.62 16.17
N PHE A 126 2.85 14.53 16.79
CA PHE A 126 2.26 13.37 16.11
C PHE A 126 1.17 13.74 15.09
N LEU A 127 0.30 14.70 15.45
CA LEU A 127 -0.74 15.23 14.56
C LEU A 127 -0.18 15.95 13.32
N GLN A 128 0.94 16.67 13.46
CA GLN A 128 1.58 17.35 12.31
C GLN A 128 2.25 16.35 11.38
N LYS A 129 2.84 15.27 11.92
CA LYS A 129 3.39 14.17 11.11
C LYS A 129 2.29 13.52 10.26
N ILE A 130 1.14 13.22 10.88
CA ILE A 130 -0.02 12.65 10.18
C ILE A 130 -0.56 13.61 9.12
N ALA A 131 -0.73 14.90 9.44
CA ALA A 131 -1.20 15.90 8.48
C ALA A 131 -0.28 16.01 7.25
N ASN A 132 1.04 15.97 7.46
CA ASN A 132 2.03 16.03 6.39
C ASN A 132 2.06 14.75 5.52
N GLU A 133 1.74 13.58 6.10
CA GLU A 133 1.55 12.35 5.33
C GLU A 133 0.26 12.36 4.50
N LEU A 134 -0.81 12.93 5.04
CA LEU A 134 -2.10 13.08 4.35
C LEU A 134 -2.03 14.08 3.20
N LYS A 135 -1.24 15.15 3.35
CA LYS A 135 -1.07 16.21 2.34
C LYS A 135 0.41 16.41 2.01
N PRO A 136 1.01 15.51 1.22
CA PRO A 136 2.39 15.68 0.76
C PRO A 136 2.51 16.93 -0.12
N LEU A 137 3.70 17.54 -0.14
CA LEU A 137 4.01 18.71 -0.97
C LEU A 137 3.86 18.38 -2.46
N ARG A 138 4.37 17.20 -2.84
CA ARG A 138 4.25 16.64 -4.18
C ARG A 138 4.11 15.13 -4.07
N LYS A 139 3.28 14.56 -4.93
CA LYS A 139 3.11 13.12 -5.08
C LYS A 139 3.28 12.77 -6.55
N LYS A 140 3.99 11.68 -6.82
CA LYS A 140 4.05 11.08 -8.16
C LYS A 140 3.91 9.58 -8.04
N THR A 141 3.04 9.03 -8.85
CA THR A 141 2.79 7.59 -8.96
C THR A 141 3.37 7.13 -10.29
N ILE A 142 4.13 6.05 -10.27
CA ILE A 142 4.75 5.44 -11.45
C ILE A 142 4.30 4.00 -11.52
N MET A 143 3.80 3.59 -12.69
CA MET A 143 3.53 2.20 -13.01
C MET A 143 4.72 1.65 -13.78
N LEU A 144 5.26 0.54 -13.32
CA LEU A 144 6.33 -0.20 -13.96
C LEU A 144 5.79 -1.53 -14.44
N ASP A 145 5.57 -1.63 -15.75
CA ASP A 145 5.12 -2.86 -16.43
C ASP A 145 6.34 -3.67 -16.91
N LYS A 146 7.22 -4.01 -15.97
CA LYS A 146 8.44 -4.77 -16.24
C LYS A 146 8.57 -5.92 -15.27
N THR A 147 8.82 -7.12 -15.81
CA THR A 147 9.03 -8.30 -14.99
C THR A 147 10.32 -8.20 -14.17
N ILE A 148 10.19 -8.28 -12.84
CA ILE A 148 11.27 -8.33 -11.86
C ILE A 148 11.37 -9.76 -11.33
N LYS A 149 12.44 -10.48 -11.68
CA LYS A 149 12.67 -11.84 -11.20
C LYS A 149 13.01 -11.87 -9.70
N PRO A 150 12.83 -13.00 -9.01
CA PRO A 150 13.33 -13.20 -7.66
C PRO A 150 14.79 -12.75 -7.51
N LYS A 151 15.07 -12.02 -6.43
CA LYS A 151 16.39 -11.46 -6.09
C LYS A 151 16.95 -10.43 -7.09
N GLN A 152 16.16 -10.02 -8.08
CA GLN A 152 16.58 -8.99 -9.03
C GLN A 152 16.33 -7.61 -8.44
N THR A 153 17.32 -6.72 -8.60
CA THR A 153 17.23 -5.30 -8.28
C THR A 153 17.06 -4.48 -9.55
N ILE A 154 16.15 -3.50 -9.52
CA ILE A 154 15.97 -2.52 -10.59
C ILE A 154 16.23 -1.13 -10.01
N HIS A 155 17.08 -0.38 -10.70
CA HIS A 155 17.34 1.02 -10.40
C HIS A 155 16.40 1.91 -11.22
N LEU A 156 15.74 2.83 -10.54
CA LEU A 156 14.77 3.74 -11.12
C LEU A 156 15.14 5.17 -10.73
N ARG A 157 14.73 6.10 -11.59
CA ARG A 157 14.97 7.53 -11.39
C ARG A 157 13.72 8.31 -11.67
N THR A 158 13.35 9.18 -10.74
CA THR A 158 12.19 10.05 -10.86
C THR A 158 12.58 11.50 -10.67
N LYS A 159 12.17 12.33 -11.62
CA LYS A 159 12.34 13.78 -11.57
C LYS A 159 11.02 14.46 -11.16
N PHE A 160 11.14 15.42 -10.25
CA PHE A 160 10.11 16.38 -9.86
C PHE A 160 10.56 17.77 -10.30
N SER A 161 9.71 18.48 -11.04
CA SER A 161 9.97 19.87 -11.45
C SER A 161 9.48 20.85 -10.38
N ASP A 162 9.94 22.10 -10.47
CA ASP A 162 9.57 23.22 -9.59
C ASP A 162 9.85 22.96 -8.10
N PHE A 163 11.06 22.47 -7.82
CA PHE A 163 11.50 22.13 -6.48
C PHE A 163 12.66 23.02 -6.05
N LYS A 164 12.41 23.92 -5.08
CA LYS A 164 13.42 24.87 -4.57
C LYS A 164 14.43 24.15 -3.65
N GLU A 165 15.71 24.45 -3.83
CA GLU A 165 16.85 23.81 -3.15
C GLU A 165 16.85 24.00 -1.62
N ASN A 166 16.32 25.12 -1.11
CA ASN A 166 16.36 25.45 0.33
C ASN A 166 15.21 24.87 1.17
N GLN A 167 14.41 23.94 0.64
CA GLN A 167 13.32 23.34 1.41
C GLN A 167 13.83 22.13 2.21
N LYS A 168 13.76 22.17 3.54
CA LYS A 168 13.93 20.98 4.38
C LYS A 168 12.84 19.97 4.03
N ILE A 169 13.20 18.91 3.31
CA ILE A 169 12.27 17.91 2.79
C ILE A 169 12.65 16.51 3.25
N ASP A 170 11.64 15.64 3.29
CA ASP A 170 11.78 14.22 3.53
C ASP A 170 11.05 13.46 2.41
N ILE A 171 11.63 12.34 1.99
CA ILE A 171 11.18 11.59 0.81
C ILE A 171 10.68 10.24 1.29
N LYS A 172 9.39 9.99 1.10
CA LYS A 172 8.76 8.70 1.40
C LYS A 172 8.42 7.99 0.10
N ILE A 173 9.01 6.81 -0.09
CA ILE A 173 8.73 5.94 -1.22
C ILE A 173 8.02 4.70 -0.71
N SER A 174 6.89 4.38 -1.31
CA SER A 174 6.21 3.10 -1.13
C SER A 174 6.01 2.42 -2.47
N SER A 175 5.93 1.09 -2.45
CA SER A 175 5.61 0.31 -3.64
C SER A 175 4.57 -0.74 -3.34
N LYS A 176 3.87 -1.16 -4.38
CA LYS A 176 2.99 -2.32 -4.42
C LYS A 176 3.28 -3.08 -5.71
N CYS A 177 3.72 -4.33 -5.60
CA CYS A 177 4.06 -5.17 -6.75
C CYS A 177 3.17 -6.42 -6.78
N PHE A 178 2.85 -6.87 -7.99
CA PHE A 178 1.95 -7.99 -8.29
C PHE A 178 2.57 -8.95 -9.31
#